data_AF-A0A391P7N5-F1
#
_entry.id   AF-A0A391P7N5-F1
#
_cell.length_a   1.000
_cell.length_b   1.000
_cell.length_c   1.000
_cell.angle_alpha   90.00
_cell.angle_beta   90.00
_cell.angle_gamma   90.00
#
_symmetry.space_group_name_H-M   'P 1'
#
loop_
_entity.id
_entity.type
_entity.pdbx_description
1 polymer ?
#
loop_
_entity_poly.entity_id
_entity_poly.type
_entity_poly.pdbx_seq_one_letter_code
_entity_poly.pdbx_strand_id
1 'polypeptide(L)'
;MSGNVVPFASPGRRSASDSAETVTVVCARPACRSEFRRSLTRGRRQDYCTPKCQQLANSERRKARAKLKHCEESAARLRADCAAYDAGQASTQDTELRLRLALAKTEGILEYADLDNKVIKQLRDLHVAATAYLECGR
;
A
#
# COMPACT_ATOMS: atom_id res chain seq x y z
N MET A 1 -1.66 43.27 75.27
CA MET A 1 -2.06 43.33 73.85
C MET A 1 -2.94 42.12 73.55
N SER A 2 -4.25 42.31 73.55
CA SER A 2 -5.26 41.27 73.32
C SER A 2 -5.43 41.05 71.81
N GLY A 3 -5.02 39.88 71.32
CA GLY A 3 -5.14 39.51 69.91
C GLY A 3 -6.56 39.05 69.58
N ASN A 4 -7.24 39.77 68.69
CA ASN A 4 -8.49 39.33 68.07
C ASN A 4 -8.18 38.26 67.02
N VAL A 5 -8.64 37.03 67.24
CA VAL A 5 -8.60 35.95 66.23
C VAL A 5 -9.91 35.97 65.46
N VAL A 6 -9.86 36.33 64.18
CA VAL A 6 -11.03 36.29 63.29
C VAL A 6 -11.23 34.85 62.82
N PRO A 7 -12.42 34.24 62.98
CA PRO A 7 -12.66 32.90 62.50
C PRO A 7 -12.68 32.89 60.96
N PHE A 8 -11.99 31.91 60.37
CA PHE A 8 -12.02 31.64 58.95
C PHE A 8 -13.45 31.21 58.56
N ALA A 9 -14.18 32.08 57.87
CA ALA A 9 -15.48 31.75 57.33
C ALA A 9 -15.31 30.66 56.25
N SER A 10 -15.72 29.43 56.57
CA SER A 10 -15.85 28.36 55.60
C SER A 10 -16.77 28.84 54.46
N PRO A 11 -16.33 28.84 53.19
CA PRO A 11 -17.21 29.17 52.10
C PRO A 11 -18.31 28.10 52.05
N GLY A 12 -19.53 28.51 52.37
CA GLY A 12 -20.71 27.66 52.31
C GLY A 12 -20.78 26.96 50.96
N ARG A 13 -21.19 25.68 50.98
CA ARG A 13 -21.55 24.90 49.80
C ARG A 13 -22.52 25.73 48.95
N ARG A 14 -22.00 26.40 47.93
CA ARG A 14 -22.83 26.82 46.80
C ARG A 14 -23.26 25.52 46.15
N SER A 15 -24.55 25.19 46.29
CA SER A 15 -25.26 24.31 45.38
C SER A 15 -25.19 24.94 44.00
N ALA A 16 -24.07 24.76 43.32
CA ALA A 16 -23.95 24.99 41.91
C ALA A 16 -24.87 23.96 41.26
N SER A 17 -26.10 24.37 40.94
CA SER A 17 -26.79 23.88 39.77
C SER A 17 -25.97 24.29 38.55
N ASP A 18 -24.80 23.68 38.41
CA ASP A 18 -23.93 23.79 37.26
C ASP A 18 -24.67 23.01 36.18
N SER A 19 -25.53 23.71 35.45
CA SER A 19 -26.14 23.21 34.24
C SER A 19 -25.00 22.92 33.29
N ALA A 20 -24.42 21.72 33.40
CA ALA A 20 -23.24 21.32 32.66
C ALA A 20 -23.48 21.63 31.20
N GLU A 21 -22.70 22.55 30.66
CA GLU A 21 -22.87 23.03 29.29
C GLU A 21 -22.79 21.80 28.38
N THR A 22 -23.87 21.49 27.66
CA THR A 22 -23.96 20.31 26.80
C THR A 22 -23.90 20.72 25.34
N VAL A 23 -23.21 19.92 24.54
CA VAL A 23 -23.09 20.14 23.09
C VAL A 23 -23.58 18.90 22.37
N THR A 24 -24.34 19.10 21.29
CA THR A 24 -24.75 18.03 20.39
C THR A 24 -23.58 17.64 19.50
N VAL A 25 -23.26 16.35 19.49
CA VAL A 25 -22.19 15.78 18.67
C VAL A 25 -22.68 14.52 17.97
N VAL A 26 -21.99 14.14 16.90
CA VAL A 26 -22.30 12.93 16.13
C VAL A 26 -21.42 11.76 16.59
N CYS A 27 -22.01 10.57 16.68
CA CYS A 27 -21.30 9.34 17.04
C CYS A 27 -20.17 9.03 16.05
N ALA A 28 -18.96 8.79 16.57
CA ALA A 28 -17.76 8.50 15.77
C ALA A 28 -17.79 7.13 15.07
N ARG A 29 -18.75 6.24 15.40
CA ARG A 29 -18.92 4.96 14.69
C ARG A 29 -19.53 5.22 13.31
N PRO A 30 -18.86 4.86 12.19
CA PRO A 30 -19.32 5.19 10.84
C PRO A 30 -20.71 4.64 10.49
N ALA A 31 -21.07 3.48 11.04
CA ALA A 31 -22.36 2.83 10.81
C ALA A 31 -23.52 3.39 11.67
N CYS A 32 -23.22 4.20 12.70
CA CYS A 32 -24.23 4.72 13.62
C CYS A 32 -24.59 6.18 13.31
N ARG A 33 -23.58 7.08 13.31
CA ARG A 33 -23.73 8.53 13.04
C ARG A 33 -24.90 9.22 13.75
N SER A 34 -25.40 8.67 14.86
CA SER A 34 -26.48 9.28 15.62
C SER A 34 -25.98 10.51 16.38
N GLU A 35 -26.79 11.54 16.45
CA GLU A 35 -26.56 12.69 17.32
C GLU A 35 -26.79 12.33 18.79
N PHE A 36 -25.95 12.86 19.68
CA PHE A 36 -26.12 12.73 21.12
C PHE A 36 -25.59 13.98 21.84
N ARG A 37 -26.13 14.28 23.01
CA ARG A 37 -25.63 15.37 23.86
C ARG A 37 -24.49 14.84 24.72
N ARG A 38 -23.35 15.54 24.69
CA ARG A 38 -22.25 15.30 25.63
C ARG A 38 -22.07 16.52 26.53
N SER A 39 -21.69 16.30 27.77
CA SER A 39 -21.32 17.37 28.68
C SER A 39 -19.90 17.88 28.39
N LEU A 40 -19.70 19.19 28.51
CA LEU A 40 -18.38 19.85 28.45
C LEU A 40 -17.68 19.78 29.81
N THR A 41 -17.64 18.60 30.43
CA THR A 41 -16.91 18.43 31.69
C THR A 41 -15.41 18.30 31.45
N ARG A 42 -14.62 18.67 32.46
CA ARG A 42 -13.18 18.45 32.48
C ARG A 42 -12.90 16.94 32.57
N GLY A 43 -12.51 16.32 31.45
CA GLY A 43 -12.26 14.87 31.39
C GLY A 43 -12.11 14.31 29.97
N ARG A 44 -12.13 12.97 29.86
CA ARG A 44 -12.07 12.27 28.56
C ARG A 44 -13.35 12.56 27.77
N ARG A 45 -13.21 13.10 26.56
CA ARG A 45 -14.33 13.38 25.66
C ARG A 45 -15.10 12.09 25.34
N GLN A 46 -16.43 12.19 25.37
CA GLN A 46 -17.30 11.14 24.87
C GLN A 46 -17.43 11.28 23.35
N ASP A 47 -17.00 10.23 22.64
CA ASP A 47 -16.99 10.18 21.16
C ASP A 47 -18.12 9.29 20.60
N TYR A 48 -18.77 8.51 21.48
CA TYR A 48 -19.80 7.54 21.10
C TYR A 48 -21.07 7.79 21.90
N CYS A 49 -22.22 7.67 21.23
CA CYS A 49 -23.54 7.82 21.88
C CYS A 49 -23.77 6.79 22.99
N THR A 50 -23.16 5.61 22.88
CA THR A 50 -23.28 4.51 23.85
C THR A 50 -21.98 3.73 24.00
N PRO A 51 -21.74 3.07 25.15
CA PRO A 51 -20.58 2.18 25.33
C PRO A 51 -20.59 1.00 24.35
N LYS A 52 -21.78 0.51 23.96
CA LYS A 52 -21.94 -0.51 22.92
C LYS A 52 -21.39 -0.03 21.57
N CYS A 53 -21.66 1.22 21.19
CA CYS A 53 -21.09 1.80 19.96
C CYS A 53 -19.57 1.89 20.01
N GLN A 54 -18.98 2.20 21.17
CA GLN A 54 -17.53 2.19 21.35
C GLN A 54 -16.94 0.77 21.17
N GLN A 55 -17.56 -0.25 21.76
CA GLN A 55 -17.12 -1.64 21.61
C GLN A 55 -17.21 -2.12 20.17
N LEU A 56 -18.34 -1.84 19.49
CA LEU A 56 -18.53 -2.20 18.09
C LEU A 56 -17.53 -1.50 17.18
N ALA A 57 -17.32 -0.19 17.35
CA ALA A 57 -16.34 0.58 16.58
C ALA A 57 -14.91 0.03 16.77
N ASN A 58 -14.54 -0.35 17.99
CA ASN A 58 -13.26 -1.00 18.26
C ASN A 58 -13.14 -2.36 17.55
N SER A 59 -14.20 -3.16 17.53
CA SER A 59 -14.21 -4.45 16.85
C SER A 59 -14.12 -4.29 15.32
N GLU A 60 -14.86 -3.34 14.75
CA GLU A 60 -14.86 -2.99 13.33
C GLU A 60 -13.48 -2.49 12.91
N ARG A 61 -12.88 -1.60 13.71
CA ARG A 61 -11.51 -1.11 13.48
C ARG A 61 -10.47 -2.23 13.47
N ARG A 62 -10.57 -3.19 14.40
CA ARG A 62 -9.66 -4.34 14.44
C ARG A 62 -9.81 -5.20 13.18
N LYS A 63 -11.05 -5.51 12.78
CA LYS A 63 -11.34 -6.27 11.55
C LYS A 63 -10.83 -5.56 10.30
N ALA A 64 -11.07 -4.25 10.18
CA ALA A 64 -10.60 -3.45 9.05
C ALA A 64 -9.06 -3.43 8.97
N ARG A 65 -8.36 -3.25 10.10
CA ARG A 65 -6.89 -3.31 10.15
C ARG A 65 -6.34 -4.67 9.75
N ALA A 66 -6.98 -5.77 10.20
CA ALA A 66 -6.57 -7.12 9.82
C ALA A 66 -6.72 -7.34 8.30
N LYS A 67 -7.83 -6.87 7.71
CA LYS A 67 -8.05 -6.93 6.26
C LYS A 67 -7.03 -6.10 5.49
N LEU A 68 -6.75 -4.87 5.93
CA LEU A 68 -5.74 -4.01 5.31
C LEU A 68 -4.37 -4.69 5.31
N LYS A 69 -3.93 -5.22 6.46
CA LYS A 69 -2.66 -5.94 6.56
C LYS A 69 -2.60 -7.11 5.58
N HIS A 70 -3.65 -7.91 5.49
CA HIS A 70 -3.70 -9.03 4.55
C HIS A 70 -3.62 -8.57 3.09
N CYS A 71 -4.34 -7.51 2.73
CA CYS A 71 -4.27 -6.93 1.39
C CYS A 71 -2.87 -6.40 1.07
N GLU A 72 -2.20 -5.74 2.02
CA GLU A 72 -0.84 -5.25 1.87
C GLU A 72 0.16 -6.38 1.65
N GLU A 73 0.07 -7.46 2.44
CA GLU A 73 0.91 -8.66 2.29
C GLU A 73 0.68 -9.36 0.94
N SER A 74 -0.56 -9.41 0.47
CA SER A 74 -0.90 -9.97 -0.85
C SER A 74 -0.40 -9.07 -1.99
N ALA A 75 -0.55 -7.75 -1.86
CA ALA A 75 -0.04 -6.80 -2.84
C ALA A 75 1.49 -6.81 -2.92
N ALA A 76 2.19 -6.99 -1.79
CA ALA A 76 3.64 -7.14 -1.77
C ALA A 76 4.10 -8.37 -2.55
N ARG A 77 3.43 -9.52 -2.37
CA ARG A 77 3.70 -10.74 -3.13
C ARG A 77 3.48 -10.57 -4.62
N LEU A 78 2.32 -10.04 -5.01
CA LEU A 78 2.01 -9.80 -6.42
C LEU A 78 3.00 -8.85 -7.10
N ARG A 79 3.47 -7.81 -6.39
CA ARG A 79 4.53 -6.93 -6.92
C ARG A 79 5.85 -7.66 -7.12
N ALA A 80 6.22 -8.56 -6.21
CA ALA A 80 7.43 -9.37 -6.36
C ALA A 80 7.29 -10.33 -7.56
N ASP A 81 6.12 -10.94 -7.74
CA ASP A 81 5.84 -11.80 -8.89
C ASP A 81 5.94 -11.02 -10.21
N CYS A 82 5.32 -9.83 -10.30
CA CYS A 82 5.46 -8.95 -11.46
C CYS A 82 6.93 -8.62 -11.75
N ALA A 83 7.69 -8.20 -10.73
CA ALA A 83 9.10 -7.88 -10.90
C ALA A 83 9.93 -9.08 -11.39
N ALA A 84 9.61 -10.30 -10.95
CA ALA A 84 10.26 -11.52 -11.42
C ALA A 84 9.94 -11.82 -12.89
N TYR A 85 8.67 -11.67 -13.31
CA TYR A 85 8.28 -11.82 -14.71
C TYR A 85 8.92 -10.75 -15.59
N ASP A 86 8.95 -9.50 -15.15
CA ASP A 86 9.57 -8.40 -15.87
C ASP A 86 11.09 -8.63 -16.04
N ALA A 87 11.77 -9.12 -15.00
CA ALA A 87 13.19 -9.50 -15.09
C ALA A 87 13.43 -10.66 -16.08
N GLY A 88 12.53 -11.65 -16.09
CA GLY A 88 12.56 -12.75 -17.06
C GLY A 88 12.31 -12.31 -18.50
N GLN A 89 11.42 -11.34 -18.72
CA GLN A 89 11.20 -10.76 -20.04
C GLN A 89 12.38 -9.90 -20.49
N ALA A 90 12.94 -9.09 -19.60
CA ALA A 90 14.10 -8.26 -19.90
C ALA A 90 15.32 -9.10 -20.31
N SER A 91 15.57 -10.22 -19.63
CA SER A 91 16.66 -11.13 -20.01
C SER A 91 16.41 -11.80 -21.35
N THR A 92 15.18 -12.21 -21.64
CA THR A 92 14.79 -12.78 -22.95
C THR A 92 14.96 -11.75 -24.06
N GLN A 93 14.51 -10.51 -23.86
CA GLN A 93 14.67 -9.42 -24.82
C GLN A 93 16.15 -9.09 -25.07
N ASP A 94 17.00 -9.06 -24.02
CA ASP A 94 18.44 -8.87 -24.16
C ASP A 94 19.07 -10.01 -24.98
N THR A 95 18.68 -11.27 -24.76
CA THR A 95 19.17 -12.40 -25.57
C THR A 95 18.72 -12.32 -27.03
N GLU A 96 17.47 -11.93 -27.29
CA GLU A 96 16.92 -11.76 -28.64
C GLU A 96 17.63 -10.62 -29.39
N LEU A 97 17.90 -9.49 -28.71
CA LEU A 97 18.67 -8.37 -29.27
C LEU A 97 20.11 -8.77 -29.60
N ARG A 98 20.78 -9.52 -28.70
CA ARG A 98 22.12 -10.05 -28.97
C ARG A 98 22.15 -10.99 -30.17
N LEU A 99 21.13 -11.86 -30.29
CA LEU A 99 21.01 -12.75 -31.44
C LEU A 99 20.81 -11.96 -32.74
N ARG A 100 19.93 -10.95 -32.75
CA ARG A 100 19.75 -10.06 -33.92
C ARG A 100 21.05 -9.37 -34.33
N LEU A 101 21.80 -8.82 -33.37
CA LEU A 101 23.10 -8.19 -33.65
C LEU A 101 24.12 -9.19 -34.20
N ALA A 102 24.15 -10.42 -33.69
CA ALA A 102 25.02 -11.47 -34.21
C ALA A 102 24.62 -11.90 -35.63
N LEU A 103 23.32 -11.95 -35.95
CA LEU A 103 22.85 -12.24 -37.29
C LEU A 103 23.21 -11.13 -38.29
N ALA A 104 23.04 -9.86 -37.93
CA ALA A 104 23.46 -8.74 -38.79
C ALA A 104 24.97 -8.77 -39.07
N LYS A 105 25.79 -9.14 -38.08
CA LYS A 105 27.24 -9.32 -38.27
C LYS A 105 27.56 -10.49 -39.21
N THR A 106 26.88 -11.63 -39.05
CA THR A 106 27.10 -12.79 -39.91
C THR A 106 26.64 -12.54 -41.34
N GLU A 107 25.55 -11.79 -41.54
CA GLU A 107 25.10 -11.33 -42.86
C GLU A 107 26.18 -10.54 -43.59
N GLY A 108 26.78 -9.54 -42.92
CA GLY A 108 27.90 -8.77 -43.48
C GLY A 108 29.14 -9.62 -43.78
N ILE A 109 29.42 -10.67 -43.00
CA ILE A 109 30.53 -11.60 -43.29
C ILE A 109 30.19 -12.45 -44.53
N LEU A 110 28.96 -12.94 -44.64
CA LEU A 110 28.51 -13.78 -45.75
C LEU A 110 28.46 -13.03 -47.09
N GLU A 111 28.27 -11.71 -47.07
CA GLU A 111 28.28 -10.86 -48.27
C GLU A 111 29.63 -10.88 -49.01
N TYR A 112 30.74 -10.92 -48.26
CA TYR A 112 32.11 -10.87 -48.80
C TYR A 112 32.87 -12.19 -48.70
N ALA A 113 32.22 -13.26 -48.22
CA ALA A 113 32.86 -14.54 -47.99
C ALA A 113 32.98 -15.40 -49.26
N ASP A 114 34.06 -16.18 -49.34
CA ASP A 114 34.25 -17.18 -50.38
C ASP A 114 33.23 -18.33 -50.24
N LEU A 115 32.39 -18.47 -51.26
CA LEU A 115 31.26 -19.40 -51.29
C LEU A 115 31.68 -20.86 -51.46
N ASP A 116 32.92 -21.13 -51.87
CA ASP A 116 33.43 -22.49 -52.01
C ASP A 116 33.96 -23.07 -50.69
N ASN A 117 34.12 -22.23 -49.67
CA ASN A 117 34.48 -22.67 -48.34
C ASN A 117 33.32 -23.38 -47.64
N LYS A 118 33.52 -24.65 -47.26
CA LYS A 118 32.53 -25.48 -46.55
C LYS A 118 32.04 -24.87 -45.24
N VAL A 119 32.90 -24.12 -44.53
CA VAL A 119 32.55 -23.44 -43.27
C VAL A 119 31.58 -22.29 -43.53
N ILE A 120 31.75 -21.56 -44.63
CA ILE A 120 30.86 -20.46 -45.02
C ILE A 120 29.48 -20.98 -45.41
N LYS A 121 29.40 -22.14 -46.08
CA LYS A 121 28.12 -22.82 -46.36
C LYS A 121 27.37 -23.19 -45.07
N GLN A 122 28.05 -23.81 -44.11
CA GLN A 122 27.47 -24.13 -42.81
C GLN A 122 27.03 -22.88 -42.03
N LEU A 123 27.82 -21.81 -42.10
CA LEU A 123 27.47 -20.54 -41.47
C LEU A 123 26.23 -19.90 -42.10
N ARG A 124 26.08 -19.98 -43.43
CA ARG A 124 24.87 -19.54 -44.15
C ARG A 124 23.65 -20.34 -43.73
N ASP A 125 23.76 -21.67 -43.67
CA ASP A 125 22.65 -22.53 -43.25
C ASP A 125 22.21 -22.22 -41.80
N LEU A 126 23.19 -22.00 -40.92
CA LEU A 126 22.94 -21.58 -39.54
C LEU A 126 22.28 -20.20 -39.47
N HIS A 127 22.72 -19.24 -40.29
CA HIS A 127 22.13 -17.91 -40.38
C HIS A 127 20.65 -18.01 -40.81
N VAL A 128 20.34 -18.77 -41.86
CA VAL A 128 18.96 -18.98 -42.32
C VAL A 128 18.09 -19.62 -41.24
N ALA A 129 18.59 -20.67 -40.57
CA ALA A 129 17.86 -21.35 -39.51
C ALA A 129 17.59 -20.44 -38.30
N ALA A 130 18.58 -19.64 -37.89
CA ALA A 130 18.46 -18.72 -36.77
C ALA A 130 17.54 -17.53 -37.08
N THR A 131 17.54 -17.02 -38.31
CA THR A 131 16.60 -15.99 -38.77
C THR A 131 15.16 -16.53 -38.77
N ALA A 132 14.94 -17.73 -39.31
CA ALA A 132 13.62 -18.37 -39.29
C ALA A 132 13.12 -18.65 -37.85
N TYR A 133 14.00 -19.02 -36.93
CA TYR A 133 13.65 -19.19 -35.51
C TYR A 133 13.14 -17.89 -34.87
N LEU A 134 13.76 -16.74 -35.18
CA LEU A 134 13.31 -15.43 -34.69
C LEU A 134 11.97 -14.98 -35.30
N GLU A 135 11.70 -15.35 -36.54
CA GLU A 135 10.45 -14.99 -37.23
C GLU A 135 9.26 -15.87 -36.80
N CYS A 136 9.50 -17.15 -36.54
CA CYS A 136 8.47 -18.10 -36.07
C CYS A 136 8.20 -18.04 -34.56
N GLY A 137 9.06 -17.38 -33.78
CA GLY A 137 8.94 -17.23 -32.32
C GLY A 137 8.00 -16.11 -31.85
N ARG A 138 7.31 -15.42 -32.76
CA ARG A 138 6.25 -14.42 -32.48
C ARG A 138 4.87 -15.02 -32.65
#